data_AF-D7TK53-F1
#
_entry.id   AF-D7TK53-F1
#
_cell.length_a   1.000
_cell.length_b   1.000
_cell.length_c   1.000
_cell.angle_alpha   90.00
_cell.angle_beta   90.00
_cell.angle_gamma   90.00
#
_symmetry.space_group_name_H-M   'P 1'
#
loop_
_entity.id
_entity.type
_entity.pdbx_description
1 polymer ?
#
loop_
_entity_poly.entity_id
_entity_poly.type
_entity_poly.pdbx_seq_one_letter_code
_entity_poly.pdbx_strand_id
1 'polypeptide(L)'
;MGSKWIWRMGPWNCLGFVGVPEMLTTFIFDIRFWNTGDEVSMEFTLVNSSTFSSIKLGSDGLYQRYTLDERNRQLVAIWSAARDPCDNYGRCGLNSNCDVYTGAGFECTCLAGFEPKSQRDWSLRDGSGGCVRIQGTNTCRSGEGFIKIAGVKPPDASTARVNESLNLEGCKKECLNDCNCRAYTSADVSTGGSGCLSWYGDLMDIGTLAQGGQDLFVRVDAIILGMRSYLQN
;
A
#
# COMPACT_ATOMS: atom_id res chain seq x y z
N MET A 1 -11.64 25.96 -0.56
CA MET A 1 -11.61 24.82 -1.50
C MET A 1 -10.28 24.11 -1.30
N GLY A 2 -10.29 22.92 -0.73
CA GLY A 2 -9.08 22.13 -0.52
C GLY A 2 -8.77 21.26 -1.75
N SER A 3 -7.49 20.99 -1.99
CA SER A 3 -7.06 19.98 -2.96
C SER A 3 -7.48 18.58 -2.48
N LYS A 4 -8.18 17.83 -3.32
CA LYS A 4 -8.57 16.43 -3.05
C LYS A 4 -7.52 15.49 -3.66
N TRP A 5 -6.94 14.62 -2.85
CA TRP A 5 -6.07 13.54 -3.32
C TRP A 5 -6.88 12.54 -4.15
N ILE A 6 -6.39 12.17 -5.33
CA ILE A 6 -7.09 11.28 -6.28
C ILE A 6 -6.46 9.89 -6.26
N TRP A 7 -5.13 9.81 -6.31
CA TRP A 7 -4.38 8.56 -6.41
C TRP A 7 -3.05 8.70 -5.67
N ARG A 8 -2.48 7.57 -5.24
CA ARG A 8 -1.18 7.51 -4.58
C ARG A 8 -0.34 6.37 -5.16
N MET A 9 0.84 6.74 -5.64
CA MET A 9 1.86 5.84 -6.19
C MET A 9 2.42 4.84 -5.16
N GLY A 10 2.37 5.19 -3.88
CA GLY A 10 2.87 4.37 -2.78
C GLY A 10 4.38 4.57 -2.53
N PRO A 11 4.91 3.99 -1.44
CA PRO A 11 6.33 4.06 -1.14
C PRO A 11 7.16 3.24 -2.13
N TRP A 12 8.42 3.65 -2.30
CA TRP A 12 9.46 2.86 -2.96
C TRP A 12 9.84 1.67 -2.07
N ASN A 13 9.93 0.47 -2.64
CA ASN A 13 10.27 -0.76 -1.89
C ASN A 13 11.61 -1.39 -2.31
N CYS A 14 12.50 -0.61 -2.92
CA CYS A 14 13.77 -1.04 -3.53
C CYS A 14 13.67 -1.87 -4.82
N LEU A 15 12.45 -2.20 -5.27
CA LEU A 15 12.22 -2.77 -6.61
C LEU A 15 11.43 -1.82 -7.50
N GLY A 16 10.43 -1.14 -6.93
CA GLY A 16 9.50 -0.28 -7.64
C GLY A 16 8.64 0.53 -6.66
N PHE A 17 7.79 1.39 -7.20
CA PHE A 17 6.72 1.98 -6.41
C PHE A 17 5.54 1.04 -6.35
N VAL A 18 5.09 0.70 -5.13
CA VAL A 18 4.19 -0.44 -4.93
C VAL A 18 2.80 -0.25 -5.56
N GLY A 19 2.31 0.99 -5.67
CA GLY A 19 1.05 1.32 -6.32
C GLY A 19 1.09 1.28 -7.85
N VAL A 20 2.25 1.02 -8.47
CA VAL A 20 2.38 0.79 -9.92
C VAL A 20 3.22 -0.47 -10.17
N PRO A 21 2.65 -1.67 -9.97
CA PRO A 21 3.34 -2.95 -10.21
C PRO A 21 3.98 -3.06 -11.60
N GLU A 22 3.39 -2.40 -12.61
CA GLU A 22 3.90 -2.34 -13.98
C GLU A 22 5.26 -1.63 -14.07
N MET A 23 5.70 -0.88 -13.06
CA MET A 23 7.07 -0.35 -13.02
C MET A 23 8.14 -1.44 -12.90
N LEU A 24 7.75 -2.67 -12.54
CA LEU A 24 8.65 -3.82 -12.48
C LEU A 24 8.89 -4.47 -13.86
N THR A 25 8.35 -3.92 -14.95
CA THR A 25 8.61 -4.42 -16.33
C THR A 25 10.00 -4.01 -16.82
N THR A 26 11.04 -4.64 -16.25
CA THR A 26 12.46 -4.36 -16.53
C THR A 26 12.88 -4.58 -17.98
N PHE A 27 12.06 -5.28 -18.79
CA PHE A 27 12.33 -5.48 -20.21
C PHE A 27 11.98 -4.25 -21.08
N ILE A 28 11.30 -3.24 -20.53
CA ILE A 28 10.98 -1.98 -21.25
C ILE A 28 11.83 -0.83 -20.73
N PHE A 29 11.92 -0.70 -19.41
CA PHE A 29 12.66 0.38 -18.74
C PHE A 29 13.20 -0.09 -17.39
N ASP A 30 14.30 0.52 -16.98
CA ASP A 30 14.82 0.47 -15.62
C ASP A 30 14.37 1.71 -14.85
N ILE A 31 14.02 1.52 -13.58
CA ILE A 31 13.70 2.62 -12.66
C ILE A 31 14.77 2.69 -11.58
N ARG A 32 15.22 3.90 -11.30
CA ARG A 32 16.10 4.20 -10.17
C ARG A 32 15.45 5.25 -9.29
N PHE A 33 15.63 5.10 -7.99
CA PHE A 33 15.17 6.06 -7.00
C PHE A 33 16.36 6.51 -6.18
N TRP A 34 16.56 7.83 -6.13
CA TRP A 34 17.59 8.47 -5.33
C TRP A 34 16.93 9.11 -4.12
N ASN A 35 17.42 8.77 -2.94
CA ASN A 35 17.01 9.37 -1.68
C ASN A 35 18.26 9.66 -0.86
N THR A 36 18.82 10.84 -1.09
CA THR A 36 20.03 11.32 -0.43
C THR A 36 19.74 12.61 0.32
N GLY A 37 20.72 13.15 1.05
CA GLY A 37 20.58 14.46 1.69
C GLY A 37 20.39 15.61 0.70
N ASP A 38 20.83 15.43 -0.55
CA ASP A 38 20.83 16.46 -1.59
C ASP A 38 19.70 16.30 -2.61
N GLU A 39 19.21 15.08 -2.81
CA GLU A 39 18.26 14.74 -3.87
C GLU A 39 17.26 13.67 -3.44
N VAL A 40 15.98 13.94 -3.75
CA VAL A 40 14.92 12.93 -3.76
C VAL A 40 14.31 12.92 -5.16
N SER A 41 14.65 11.93 -5.97
CA SER A 41 14.24 11.87 -7.37
C SER A 41 14.03 10.43 -7.84
N MET A 42 13.33 10.30 -8.96
CA MET A 42 13.21 9.05 -9.68
C MET A 42 13.64 9.25 -11.13
N GLU A 43 14.36 8.29 -11.66
CA GLU A 43 14.85 8.28 -13.03
C GLU A 43 14.35 7.02 -13.75
N PHE A 44 13.96 7.17 -15.01
CA PHE A 44 13.60 6.06 -15.87
C PHE A 44 14.54 6.01 -17.07
N THR A 45 15.16 4.86 -17.29
CA THR A 45 16.04 4.60 -18.43
C THR A 45 15.39 3.56 -19.32
N LEU A 46 15.32 3.79 -20.63
CA LEU A 46 14.79 2.82 -21.58
C LEU A 46 15.84 1.77 -21.92
N VAL A 47 15.44 0.50 -21.94
CA VAL A 47 16.32 -0.61 -22.34
C VAL A 47 16.75 -0.44 -23.81
N ASN A 48 15.81 -0.01 -24.66
CA ASN A 48 16.11 0.44 -26.02
C ASN A 48 16.05 1.97 -26.08
N SER A 49 17.22 2.61 -26.15
CA SER A 49 17.36 4.06 -26.15
C SER A 49 16.82 4.74 -27.41
N SER A 50 16.61 4.00 -28.50
CA SER A 50 16.02 4.54 -29.73
C SER A 50 14.50 4.72 -29.63
N THR A 51 13.86 4.04 -28.68
CA THR A 51 12.40 4.11 -28.50
C THR A 51 12.00 5.40 -27.80
N PHE A 52 10.93 6.05 -28.26
CA PHE A 52 10.33 7.17 -27.52
C PHE A 52 9.39 6.66 -26.42
N SER A 53 9.55 7.15 -25.19
CA SER A 53 8.61 6.93 -24.10
C SER A 53 8.42 8.22 -23.29
N SER A 54 7.23 8.43 -22.75
CA SER A 54 6.92 9.60 -21.92
C SER A 54 5.89 9.26 -20.86
N ILE A 55 5.99 9.93 -19.71
CA ILE A 55 4.92 9.93 -18.70
C ILE A 55 4.17 11.25 -18.80
N LYS A 56 2.83 11.21 -18.76
CA LYS A 56 1.97 12.38 -18.84
C LYS A 56 0.88 12.31 -17.78
N LEU A 57 0.53 13.48 -17.23
CA LEU A 57 -0.69 13.68 -16.48
C LEU A 57 -1.72 14.32 -17.42
N GLY A 58 -2.77 13.57 -17.75
CA GLY A 58 -3.88 14.04 -18.58
C GLY A 58 -4.76 15.06 -17.87
N SER A 59 -5.51 15.85 -18.63
CA SER A 59 -6.51 16.78 -18.07
C SER A 59 -7.70 16.08 -17.43
N ASP A 60 -7.88 14.79 -17.70
CA ASP A 60 -8.81 13.87 -17.04
C ASP A 60 -8.31 13.39 -15.67
N GLY A 61 -7.06 13.73 -15.30
CA GLY A 61 -6.44 13.31 -14.04
C GLY A 61 -5.76 11.95 -14.11
N LEU A 62 -5.66 11.32 -15.29
CA LEU A 62 -4.96 10.05 -15.46
C LEU A 62 -3.45 10.27 -15.59
N TYR A 63 -2.67 9.53 -14.80
CA TYR A 63 -1.21 9.51 -14.86
C TYR A 63 -0.76 8.28 -15.65
N GLN A 64 -0.16 8.49 -16.83
CA GLN A 64 0.04 7.40 -17.79
C GLN A 64 1.44 7.43 -18.40
N ARG A 65 2.01 6.25 -18.62
CA ARG A 65 3.22 6.07 -19.44
C ARG A 65 2.85 5.58 -20.82
N TYR A 66 3.34 6.27 -21.83
CA TYR A 66 3.23 5.89 -23.23
C TYR A 66 4.59 5.49 -23.80
N THR A 67 4.59 4.51 -24.68
CA THR A 67 5.74 4.12 -25.48
C THR A 67 5.35 4.07 -26.95
N LEU A 68 6.20 4.60 -27.83
CA LEU A 68 5.97 4.59 -29.26
C LEU A 68 6.20 3.17 -29.81
N ASP A 69 5.16 2.57 -30.37
CA ASP A 69 5.27 1.41 -31.24
C ASP A 69 5.63 1.89 -32.64
N GLU A 70 6.90 1.74 -33.00
CA GLU A 70 7.43 2.18 -34.30
C GLU A 70 6.81 1.43 -35.48
N ARG A 71 6.41 0.17 -35.29
CA ARG A 71 5.84 -0.66 -36.38
C ARG A 71 4.49 -0.12 -36.81
N ASN A 72 3.65 0.21 -35.83
CA ASN A 72 2.29 0.69 -36.06
C ASN A 72 2.16 2.22 -35.98
N ARG A 73 3.26 2.94 -35.69
CA ARG A 73 3.32 4.40 -35.54
C ARG A 73 2.28 4.96 -34.56
N GLN A 74 2.13 4.30 -33.42
CA GLN A 74 1.15 4.68 -32.40
C GLN A 74 1.75 4.68 -30.99
N LEU A 75 1.19 5.50 -30.11
CA LEU A 75 1.53 5.49 -28.69
C LEU A 75 0.73 4.40 -27.99
N VAL A 76 1.43 3.45 -27.37
CA VAL A 76 0.83 2.40 -26.55
C VAL A 76 0.94 2.82 -25.09
N ALA A 77 -0.19 2.83 -24.38
CA ALA A 77 -0.21 3.03 -22.94
C ALA A 77 0.34 1.76 -22.24
N ILE A 78 1.49 1.87 -21.61
CA ILE A 78 2.14 0.77 -20.90
C ILE A 78 1.51 0.58 -19.52
N TRP A 79 1.24 1.68 -18.83
CA TRP A 79 0.47 1.69 -17.59
C TRP A 79 -0.25 3.01 -17.43
N SER A 80 -1.31 2.98 -16.61
CA SER A 80 -2.19 4.10 -16.31
C SER A 80 -2.56 4.03 -14.84
N ALA A 81 -2.69 5.17 -14.18
CA ALA A 81 -3.21 5.28 -12.83
C ALA A 81 -4.27 6.39 -12.78
N ALA A 82 -5.41 6.19 -12.12
CA ALA A 82 -5.88 4.99 -11.39
C ALA A 82 -6.41 3.88 -12.33
N ARG A 83 -6.24 2.58 -11.98
CA ARG A 83 -6.67 1.43 -12.80
C ARG A 83 -8.04 0.90 -12.43
N ASP A 84 -8.35 0.93 -11.15
CA ASP A 84 -9.57 0.36 -10.59
C ASP A 84 -10.08 1.22 -9.41
N PRO A 85 -11.26 0.94 -8.85
CA PRO A 85 -11.79 1.72 -7.74
C PRO A 85 -10.88 1.82 -6.51
N CYS A 86 -10.03 0.81 -6.23
CA CYS A 86 -9.12 0.77 -5.08
C CYS A 86 -7.85 1.61 -5.26
N ASP A 87 -7.54 2.01 -6.49
CA ASP A 87 -6.50 3.00 -6.74
C ASP A 87 -6.94 4.42 -6.34
N ASN A 88 -8.25 4.69 -6.21
CA ASN A 88 -8.73 5.97 -5.71
C ASN A 88 -8.35 6.15 -4.24
N TYR A 89 -7.67 7.25 -3.95
CA TYR A 89 -7.16 7.54 -2.61
C TYR A 89 -8.28 7.48 -1.57
N GLY A 90 -8.13 6.59 -0.60
CA GLY A 90 -9.06 6.49 0.52
C GLY A 90 -10.41 5.87 0.19
N ARG A 91 -10.51 5.06 -0.88
CA ARG A 91 -11.75 4.37 -1.30
C ARG A 91 -12.52 3.71 -0.13
N CYS A 92 -11.79 3.07 0.79
CA CYS A 92 -12.37 2.35 1.93
C CYS A 92 -12.20 3.06 3.28
N GLY A 93 -11.71 4.31 3.30
CA GLY A 93 -11.49 5.07 4.53
C GLY A 93 -10.39 4.49 5.43
N LEU A 94 -10.38 4.92 6.70
CA LEU A 94 -9.37 4.53 7.69
C LEU A 94 -9.54 3.07 8.15
N ASN A 95 -8.41 2.44 8.48
CA ASN A 95 -8.31 1.11 9.08
C ASN A 95 -9.06 0.03 8.31
N SER A 96 -9.03 0.12 6.99
CA SER A 96 -9.64 -0.80 6.06
C SER A 96 -8.67 -1.14 4.92
N ASN A 97 -8.96 -2.24 4.24
CA ASN A 97 -8.29 -2.66 3.02
C ASN A 97 -9.28 -2.61 1.86
N CYS A 98 -8.81 -2.14 0.70
CA CYS A 98 -9.56 -2.18 -0.54
C CYS A 98 -9.07 -3.34 -1.42
N ASP A 99 -9.97 -4.21 -1.84
CA ASP A 99 -9.65 -5.40 -2.62
C ASP A 99 -10.74 -5.63 -3.67
N VAL A 100 -10.41 -5.36 -4.93
CA VAL A 100 -11.34 -5.58 -6.05
C VAL A 100 -11.52 -7.07 -6.39
N TYR A 101 -10.72 -7.96 -5.80
CA TYR A 101 -10.70 -9.39 -6.08
C TYR A 101 -11.54 -10.20 -5.09
N THR A 102 -12.22 -9.55 -4.12
CA THR A 102 -12.84 -10.23 -2.95
C THR A 102 -13.96 -11.19 -3.28
N GLY A 103 -14.50 -11.24 -4.50
CA GLY A 103 -15.66 -12.07 -4.87
C GLY A 103 -16.97 -11.73 -4.13
N ALA A 104 -16.92 -10.92 -3.08
CA ALA A 104 -18.04 -10.54 -2.21
C ALA A 104 -18.89 -9.40 -2.79
N GLY A 105 -18.46 -8.81 -3.92
CA GLY A 105 -19.14 -7.69 -4.59
C GLY A 105 -18.98 -6.33 -3.88
N PHE A 106 -18.33 -6.28 -2.73
CA PHE A 106 -17.90 -5.06 -2.07
C PHE A 106 -16.41 -5.16 -1.76
N GLU A 107 -15.66 -4.16 -2.22
CA GLU A 107 -14.21 -4.17 -2.22
C GLU A 107 -13.61 -3.80 -0.85
N CYS A 108 -14.37 -3.16 0.03
CA CYS A 108 -13.87 -2.72 1.32
C CYS A 108 -14.02 -3.78 2.41
N THR A 109 -12.94 -4.02 3.13
CA THR A 109 -12.90 -4.91 4.29
C THR A 109 -12.23 -4.19 5.46
N CYS A 110 -12.80 -4.30 6.66
CA CYS A 110 -12.12 -3.76 7.85
C CYS A 110 -10.89 -4.61 8.18
N LEU A 111 -9.83 -3.96 8.67
CA LEU A 111 -8.68 -4.67 9.20
C LEU A 111 -9.09 -5.50 10.42
N ALA A 112 -8.35 -6.57 10.71
CA ALA A 112 -8.65 -7.42 11.86
C ALA A 112 -8.65 -6.62 13.17
N GLY A 113 -9.70 -6.80 13.98
CA GLY A 113 -9.91 -6.01 15.22
C GLY A 113 -10.65 -4.69 15.01
N PHE A 114 -11.14 -4.43 13.80
CA PHE A 114 -11.95 -3.26 13.46
C PHE A 114 -13.30 -3.68 12.88
N GLU A 115 -14.30 -2.81 13.06
CA GLU A 115 -15.65 -2.92 12.53
C GLU A 115 -16.07 -1.64 11.81
N PRO A 116 -17.05 -1.69 10.89
CA PRO A 116 -17.48 -0.52 10.15
C PRO A 116 -17.92 0.60 11.08
N LYS A 117 -17.47 1.84 10.82
CA LYS A 117 -17.90 3.00 11.60
C LYS A 117 -19.41 3.24 11.51
N SER A 118 -20.00 2.92 10.36
CA SER A 118 -21.43 3.07 10.08
C SER A 118 -21.92 1.81 9.37
N GLN A 119 -22.68 0.99 10.09
CA GLN A 119 -23.26 -0.23 9.51
C GLN A 119 -24.22 0.08 8.35
N ARG A 120 -24.92 1.22 8.43
CA ARG A 120 -25.83 1.70 7.38
C ARG A 120 -25.08 1.94 6.07
N ASP A 121 -23.99 2.70 6.12
CA ASP A 121 -23.22 3.06 4.93
C ASP A 121 -22.53 1.82 4.35
N TRP A 122 -21.98 0.97 5.23
CA TRP A 122 -21.37 -0.29 4.84
C TRP A 122 -22.35 -1.23 4.12
N SER A 123 -23.59 -1.34 4.60
CA SER A 123 -24.66 -2.11 3.94
C SER A 123 -25.08 -1.53 2.59
N LEU A 124 -24.84 -0.24 2.35
CA LEU A 124 -25.04 0.43 1.07
C LEU A 124 -23.78 0.42 0.18
N ARG A 125 -22.75 -0.34 0.56
CA ARG A 125 -21.45 -0.43 -0.13
C ARG A 125 -20.70 0.90 -0.17
N ASP A 126 -20.88 1.71 0.87
CA ASP A 126 -20.08 2.91 1.11
C ASP A 126 -19.10 2.64 2.27
N GLY A 127 -17.84 2.39 1.89
CA GLY A 127 -16.75 2.17 2.82
C GLY A 127 -16.02 3.46 3.22
N SER A 128 -16.39 4.63 2.67
CA SER A 128 -15.60 5.86 2.82
C SER A 128 -15.46 6.34 4.29
N GLY A 129 -16.40 5.95 5.15
CA GLY A 129 -16.37 6.22 6.58
C GLY A 129 -15.29 5.44 7.37
N GLY A 130 -14.71 4.41 6.76
CA GLY A 130 -13.69 3.56 7.37
C GLY A 130 -14.21 2.69 8.52
N CYS A 131 -13.26 2.18 9.28
CA CYS A 131 -13.48 1.25 10.38
C CYS A 131 -12.94 1.79 11.70
N VAL A 132 -13.62 1.44 12.78
CA VAL A 132 -13.26 1.77 14.16
C VAL A 132 -12.90 0.49 14.92
N ARG A 133 -12.12 0.60 15.99
CA ARG A 133 -11.75 -0.56 16.79
C ARG A 133 -13.00 -1.19 17.40
N ILE A 134 -13.06 -2.53 17.38
CA ILE A 134 -14.13 -3.28 18.03
C ILE A 134 -14.11 -2.97 19.54
N GLN A 135 -15.29 -2.68 20.10
CA GLN A 135 -15.42 -2.38 21.51
C GLN A 135 -14.85 -3.51 22.39
N GLY A 136 -14.03 -3.14 23.38
CA GLY A 136 -13.40 -4.10 24.29
C GLY A 136 -12.06 -4.67 23.80
N THR A 137 -11.64 -4.38 22.56
CA THR A 137 -10.29 -4.72 22.07
C THR A 137 -9.33 -3.56 22.27
N ASN A 138 -8.09 -3.81 22.70
CA ASN A 138 -7.08 -2.77 22.78
C ASN A 138 -5.66 -3.30 22.61
N THR A 139 -4.82 -2.52 21.93
CA THR A 139 -3.37 -2.78 21.82
C THR A 139 -2.62 -2.13 23.00
N CYS A 140 -1.30 -2.28 23.09
CA CYS A 140 -0.46 -1.86 24.21
C CYS A 140 -0.74 -2.67 25.49
N ARG A 141 -0.92 -3.98 25.34
CA ARG A 141 -1.21 -4.93 26.43
C ARG A 141 -0.48 -6.25 26.20
N SER A 142 -0.28 -7.01 27.27
CA SER A 142 0.33 -8.34 27.17
C SER A 142 -0.50 -9.28 26.28
N GLY A 143 0.19 -10.08 25.46
CA GLY A 143 -0.43 -11.05 24.54
C GLY A 143 -0.86 -10.50 23.19
N GLU A 144 -0.68 -9.20 22.94
CA GLU A 144 -0.91 -8.62 21.62
C GLU A 144 0.11 -9.08 20.58
N GLY A 145 -0.17 -8.80 19.31
CA GLY A 145 0.74 -9.16 18.24
C GLY A 145 0.32 -8.57 16.92
N PHE A 146 0.63 -9.27 15.83
CA PHE A 146 0.42 -8.78 14.48
C PHE A 146 -0.23 -9.82 13.60
N ILE A 147 -1.10 -9.32 12.73
CA ILE A 147 -1.72 -10.08 11.67
C ILE A 147 -1.10 -9.63 10.35
N LYS A 148 -0.61 -10.61 9.58
CA LYS A 148 -0.08 -10.41 8.23
C LYS A 148 -1.21 -10.24 7.22
N ILE A 149 -1.10 -9.23 6.37
CA ILE A 149 -1.89 -9.02 5.16
C ILE A 149 -0.91 -9.00 4.00
N ALA A 150 -1.02 -9.99 3.10
CA ALA A 150 -0.06 -10.18 2.02
C ALA A 150 -0.43 -9.38 0.77
N GLY A 151 0.59 -8.98 -0.01
CA GLY A 151 0.39 -8.45 -1.35
C GLY A 151 -0.37 -7.12 -1.42
N VAL A 152 -0.17 -6.22 -0.45
CA VAL A 152 -0.85 -4.93 -0.42
C VAL A 152 0.05 -3.78 -0.87
N LYS A 153 -0.57 -2.73 -1.42
CA LYS A 153 -0.07 -1.36 -1.36
C LYS A 153 -0.16 -0.91 0.11
N PRO A 154 0.97 -0.66 0.81
CA PRO A 154 0.93 -0.26 2.22
C PRO A 154 0.19 1.07 2.42
N PRO A 155 -0.17 1.39 3.67
CA PRO A 155 -0.87 2.63 3.97
C PRO A 155 -0.12 3.89 3.50
N ASP A 156 -0.84 5.01 3.47
CA ASP A 156 -0.27 6.34 3.35
C ASP A 156 0.90 6.53 4.34
N ALA A 157 2.03 7.05 3.86
CA ALA A 157 3.26 7.15 4.62
C ALA A 157 3.36 8.42 5.49
N SER A 158 2.31 9.26 5.55
CA SER A 158 2.33 10.53 6.30
C SER A 158 2.60 10.39 7.80
N THR A 159 2.26 9.23 8.38
CA THR A 159 2.52 8.89 9.79
C THR A 159 3.56 7.77 9.93
N ALA A 160 4.26 7.45 8.84
CA ALA A 160 5.25 6.38 8.83
C ALA A 160 6.64 6.89 9.21
N ARG A 161 7.46 5.99 9.76
CA ARG A 161 8.88 6.20 10.03
C ARG A 161 9.68 5.07 9.41
N VAL A 162 10.88 5.40 8.93
CA VAL A 162 11.82 4.44 8.35
C VAL A 162 13.00 4.24 9.30
N ASN A 163 13.38 2.99 9.51
CA ASN A 163 14.61 2.61 10.21
C ASN A 163 15.31 1.50 9.42
N GLU A 164 16.32 1.86 8.63
CA GLU A 164 17.05 0.95 7.75
C GLU A 164 17.96 -0.04 8.51
N SER A 165 18.31 0.26 9.77
CA SER A 165 19.19 -0.59 10.59
C SER A 165 18.50 -1.85 11.11
N LEU A 166 17.18 -1.93 11.01
CA LEU A 166 16.41 -3.06 11.52
C LEU A 166 16.08 -4.08 10.43
N ASN A 167 15.92 -5.32 10.86
CA ASN A 167 15.23 -6.34 10.08
C ASN A 167 13.77 -6.46 10.52
N LEU A 168 13.00 -7.32 9.86
CA LEU A 168 11.57 -7.50 10.13
C LEU A 168 11.25 -7.86 11.60
N GLU A 169 12.07 -8.71 12.23
CA GLU A 169 11.88 -9.09 13.64
C GLU A 169 12.25 -7.94 14.60
N GLY A 170 13.27 -7.13 14.25
CA GLY A 170 13.57 -5.88 14.96
C GLY A 170 12.41 -4.88 14.86
N CYS A 171 11.82 -4.76 13.67
CA CYS A 171 10.67 -3.90 13.40
C CYS A 171 9.45 -4.29 14.25
N LYS A 172 9.18 -5.60 14.35
CA LYS A 172 8.15 -6.15 15.25
C LYS A 172 8.38 -5.74 16.70
N LYS A 173 9.61 -5.90 17.21
CA LYS A 173 9.96 -5.56 18.60
C LYS A 173 9.86 -4.06 18.87
N GLU A 174 10.39 -3.23 17.98
CA GLU A 174 10.29 -1.77 18.10
C GLU A 174 8.82 -1.33 18.11
N CYS A 175 8.01 -1.86 17.19
CA CYS A 175 6.59 -1.53 17.12
C CYS A 175 5.82 -1.97 18.38
N LEU A 176 6.13 -3.13 18.97
CA LEU A 176 5.52 -3.54 20.24
C LEU A 176 5.88 -2.59 21.40
N ASN A 177 7.10 -2.08 21.41
CA ASN A 177 7.60 -1.18 22.45
C ASN A 177 7.00 0.24 22.38
N ASP A 178 6.46 0.66 21.23
CA ASP A 178 5.75 1.94 21.09
C ASP A 178 4.23 1.70 20.94
N CYS A 179 3.46 2.11 21.94
CA CYS A 179 2.01 1.91 21.97
C CYS A 179 1.22 2.68 20.88
N ASN A 180 1.85 3.65 20.22
CA ASN A 180 1.26 4.34 19.07
C ASN A 180 1.48 3.59 17.76
N CYS A 181 2.45 2.67 17.70
CA CYS A 181 2.70 1.89 16.49
C CYS A 181 1.52 0.97 16.19
N ARG A 182 0.99 1.07 14.96
CA ARG A 182 -0.19 0.33 14.50
C ARG A 182 0.10 -0.71 13.43
N ALA A 183 1.16 -0.54 12.64
CA ALA A 183 1.56 -1.52 11.65
C ALA A 183 3.03 -1.36 11.27
N TYR A 184 3.60 -2.38 10.65
CA TYR A 184 4.91 -2.29 10.04
C TYR A 184 5.05 -3.18 8.80
N THR A 185 6.10 -2.92 8.02
CA THR A 185 6.56 -3.73 6.89
C THR A 185 8.08 -3.57 6.71
N SER A 186 8.68 -4.35 5.80
CA SER A 186 10.07 -4.16 5.38
C SER A 186 10.17 -2.90 4.51
N ALA A 187 11.22 -2.10 4.70
CA ALA A 187 11.45 -0.93 3.84
C ALA A 187 12.02 -1.33 2.46
N ASP A 188 12.84 -2.39 2.44
CA ASP A 188 13.45 -2.97 1.24
C ASP A 188 13.04 -4.45 1.13
N VAL A 189 12.45 -4.84 0.00
CA VAL A 189 12.01 -6.23 -0.24
C VAL A 189 12.94 -7.04 -1.16
N SER A 190 14.01 -6.44 -1.69
CA SER A 190 14.86 -7.00 -2.74
C SER A 190 15.70 -8.21 -2.32
N THR A 191 16.05 -8.34 -1.03
CA THR A 191 17.01 -9.34 -0.52
C THR A 191 16.50 -10.12 0.70
N GLY A 192 15.23 -10.54 0.68
CA GLY A 192 14.62 -11.29 1.79
C GLY A 192 14.09 -10.39 2.92
N GLY A 193 14.07 -9.08 2.71
CA GLY A 193 13.50 -8.09 3.62
C GLY A 193 14.54 -7.45 4.54
N SER A 194 14.77 -6.15 4.37
CA SER A 194 15.58 -5.34 5.27
C SER A 194 14.93 -3.96 5.50
N GLY A 195 15.42 -3.26 6.52
CA GLY A 195 14.79 -2.04 7.01
C GLY A 195 13.41 -2.27 7.62
N CYS A 196 12.91 -1.20 8.24
CA CYS A 196 11.63 -1.16 8.91
C CYS A 196 10.90 0.10 8.46
N LEU A 197 9.67 -0.07 7.95
CA LEU A 197 8.73 1.01 7.72
C LEU A 197 7.53 0.78 8.65
N SER A 198 7.33 1.68 9.62
CA SER A 198 6.31 1.52 10.68
C SER A 198 5.39 2.74 10.77
N TRP A 199 4.10 2.50 11.05
CA TRP A 199 3.06 3.55 11.10
C TRP A 199 2.59 3.83 12.52
N TYR A 200 2.44 5.12 12.86
CA TYR A 200 2.07 5.59 14.19
C TYR A 200 0.75 6.38 14.17
N GLY A 201 -0.34 5.69 13.88
CA GLY A 201 -1.68 6.30 13.75
C GLY A 201 -2.63 5.41 12.97
N ASP A 202 -3.81 5.93 12.65
CA ASP A 202 -4.75 5.23 11.79
C ASP A 202 -4.16 4.99 10.39
N LEU A 203 -4.49 3.85 9.80
CA LEU A 203 -3.95 3.42 8.52
C LEU A 203 -4.90 3.83 7.39
N MET A 204 -4.41 4.51 6.37
CA MET A 204 -5.22 5.02 5.26
C MET A 204 -4.73 4.44 3.92
N ASP A 205 -5.63 4.25 2.97
CA ASP A 205 -5.29 3.91 1.58
C ASP A 205 -4.50 2.60 1.38
N ILE A 206 -4.86 1.56 2.12
CA ILE A 206 -4.37 0.18 1.88
C ILE A 206 -5.18 -0.42 0.73
N GLY A 207 -4.50 -1.11 -0.19
CA GLY A 207 -5.19 -1.88 -1.23
C GLY A 207 -4.49 -3.18 -1.61
N THR A 208 -5.23 -4.27 -1.75
CA THR A 208 -4.75 -5.55 -2.29
C THR A 208 -4.40 -5.39 -3.76
N LEU A 209 -3.28 -5.95 -4.18
CA LEU A 209 -2.83 -5.96 -5.57
C LEU A 209 -2.94 -7.37 -6.14
N ALA A 210 -3.36 -7.51 -7.41
CA ALA A 210 -3.43 -8.81 -8.09
C ALA A 210 -2.08 -9.52 -8.14
N GLN A 211 -1.01 -8.74 -8.32
CA GLN A 211 0.36 -9.24 -8.45
C GLN A 211 1.31 -8.27 -7.75
N GLY A 212 2.35 -8.82 -7.13
CA GLY A 212 3.31 -8.03 -6.35
C GLY A 212 2.72 -7.57 -5.02
N GLY A 213 2.93 -6.30 -4.69
CA GLY A 213 2.64 -5.77 -3.36
C GLY A 213 3.69 -6.15 -2.33
N GLN A 214 3.41 -5.82 -1.08
CA GLN A 214 4.26 -6.19 0.05
C GLN A 214 3.41 -6.59 1.25
N ASP A 215 4.03 -7.35 2.16
CA ASP A 215 3.36 -7.81 3.36
C ASP A 215 3.22 -6.67 4.38
N LEU A 216 2.02 -6.46 4.90
CA LEU A 216 1.77 -5.51 5.99
C LEU A 216 1.43 -6.28 7.27
N PHE A 217 2.09 -5.95 8.37
CA PHE A 217 1.84 -6.53 9.68
C PHE A 217 1.06 -5.54 10.53
N VAL A 218 -0.25 -5.78 10.70
CA VAL A 218 -1.16 -4.90 11.45
C VAL A 218 -1.24 -5.34 12.90
N ARG A 219 -1.03 -4.43 13.84
CA ARG A 219 -1.06 -4.68 15.28
C ARG A 219 -2.48 -4.91 15.76
N VAL A 220 -2.70 -5.99 16.49
CA VAL A 220 -4.01 -6.40 17.00
C VAL A 220 -3.96 -6.82 18.46
N ASP A 221 -5.11 -6.70 19.12
CA ASP A 221 -5.36 -7.19 20.47
C ASP A 221 -5.20 -8.72 20.58
N ALA A 222 -4.88 -9.20 21.79
CA ALA A 222 -4.65 -10.61 22.08
C ALA A 222 -5.84 -11.52 21.73
N ILE A 223 -7.07 -11.07 21.95
CA ILE A 223 -8.29 -11.82 21.64
C ILE A 223 -8.41 -12.02 20.13
N ILE A 224 -8.21 -10.94 19.37
CA ILE A 224 -8.26 -10.97 17.90
C ILE A 224 -7.16 -11.88 17.34
N LEU A 225 -5.97 -11.80 17.93
CA LEU A 225 -4.85 -12.66 17.55
C LEU A 225 -5.18 -14.14 17.79
N GLY A 226 -5.72 -14.47 18.97
CA GLY A 226 -6.12 -15.84 19.33
C GLY A 226 -7.22 -16.40 18.42
N MET A 227 -8.24 -15.60 18.09
CA MET A 227 -9.30 -16.00 17.16
C MET A 227 -8.75 -16.35 15.77
N ARG A 228 -7.79 -15.57 15.25
CA ARG A 228 -7.22 -15.84 13.94
C ARG A 228 -6.33 -17.09 13.91
N SER A 229 -5.58 -17.34 14.98
CA SER A 229 -4.81 -18.59 15.11
C SER A 229 -5.71 -19.83 15.13
N TYR A 230 -6.92 -19.73 15.71
CA TYR A 230 -7.89 -20.83 15.69
C TYR A 230 -8.45 -21.09 14.30
N LEU A 231 -8.73 -20.05 13.50
CA LEU A 231 -9.28 -20.18 12.15
C LEU A 231 -8.28 -20.69 11.09
N GLN A 232 -6.99 -20.75 11.43
CA GLN A 232 -5.92 -21.21 10.53
C GLN A 232 -5.45 -22.65 10.83
N ASN A 233 -5.98 -23.27 11.89
CA ASN A 233 -5.79 -24.69 12.23
C ASN A 233 -7.03 -25.50 11.84
#